data_AF-A0AB37V0X2-F1
#
_entry.id   AF-A0AB37V0X2-F1
#
_cell.length_a   1.000
_cell.length_b   1.000
_cell.length_c   1.000
_cell.angle_alpha   90.00
_cell.angle_beta   90.00
_cell.angle_gamma   90.00
#
_symmetry.space_group_name_H-M   'P 1'
#
loop_
_entity.id
_entity.type
_entity.pdbx_description
1 polymer ?
#
loop_
_entity_poly.entity_id
_entity_poly.type
_entity_poly.pdbx_seq_one_letter_code
_entity_poly.pdbx_strand_id
1 'polypeptide(L)' 'MREKIVYVEGESDKIFLTLLNEVKNLGLKDSNIINCGSKDKLSKEAESIKEYLKAKDIYIVFDSDNQTKEAKIQEIKK' A
#
# COMPACT_ATOMS: atom_id res chain seq x y z
N MET A 1 -17.22 -8.95 -4.21
CA MET A 1 -16.22 -7.86 -4.28
C MET A 1 -14.90 -8.43 -3.83
N ARG A 2 -13.79 -8.25 -4.57
CA ARG A 2 -12.50 -8.81 -4.18
C ARG A 2 -12.02 -8.15 -2.88
N GLU A 3 -11.31 -8.91 -2.08
CA GLU A 3 -10.70 -8.39 -0.86
C GLU A 3 -9.61 -7.38 -1.24
N LYS A 4 -9.63 -6.21 -0.61
CA LYS A 4 -8.64 -5.16 -0.83
C LYS A 4 -7.54 -5.27 0.22
N ILE A 5 -6.28 -5.14 -0.20
CA ILE A 5 -5.10 -4.99 0.68
C ILE A 5 -4.36 -3.72 0.28
N VAL A 6 -3.96 -2.94 1.27
CA VAL A 6 -3.24 -1.69 1.09
C VAL A 6 -1.90 -1.78 1.81
N TYR A 7 -0.81 -1.54 1.10
CA TYR A 7 0.53 -1.44 1.66
C TYR A 7 0.92 0.04 1.73
N VAL A 8 1.41 0.46 2.88
CA VAL A 8 1.79 1.86 3.13
C VAL A 8 3.22 1.96 3.63
N GLU A 9 3.85 3.10 3.40
CA GLU A 9 5.26 3.34 3.73
C GLU A 9 5.48 3.48 5.25
N GLY A 10 4.59 4.20 5.94
CA GLY A 10 4.71 4.47 7.38
C GLY A 10 3.42 4.36 8.20
N GLU A 11 3.56 4.55 9.51
CA GLU A 11 2.44 4.47 10.45
C GLU A 11 1.46 5.65 10.28
N SER A 12 1.96 6.83 9.91
CA SER A 12 1.13 8.00 9.60
C SER A 12 0.14 7.71 8.48
N ASP A 13 0.58 7.03 7.42
CA ASP A 13 -0.26 6.65 6.28
C ASP A 13 -1.34 5.67 6.69
N LYS A 14 -0.98 4.69 7.54
CA LYS A 14 -1.92 3.71 8.07
C LYS A 14 -3.01 4.38 8.89
N ILE A 15 -2.63 5.28 9.80
CA ILE A 15 -3.58 6.04 10.61
C ILE A 15 -4.50 6.88 9.71
N PHE A 16 -3.93 7.60 8.74
CA PHE A 16 -4.69 8.42 7.81
C PHE A 16 -5.71 7.59 7.00
N LEU A 17 -5.29 6.45 6.45
CA LEU A 17 -6.17 5.58 5.68
C LEU A 17 -7.26 4.93 6.53
N THR A 18 -6.96 4.59 7.79
CA THR A 18 -7.95 4.06 8.73
C THR A 18 -9.07 5.08 8.97
N LEU A 19 -8.69 6.33 9.28
CA LEU A 19 -9.65 7.44 9.44
C LEU A 19 -10.43 7.72 8.16
N LEU A 20 -9.75 7.73 7.00
CA LEU A 20 -10.40 7.95 5.71
C LEU A 20 -11.40 6.83 5.38
N ASN A 21 -11.08 5.58 5.73
CA ASN A 21 -11.95 4.43 5.54
C ASN A 21 -13.24 4.55 6.37
N GLU A 22 -13.16 5.03 7.61
CA GLU A 22 -14.33 5.30 8.44
C GLU A 22 -15.24 6.39 7.85
N VAL A 23 -14.65 7.50 7.40
CA VAL A 23 -15.39 8.65 6.86
C VAL A 23 -15.99 8.37 5.47
N LYS A 24 -15.28 7.62 4.63
CA LYS A 24 -15.66 7.38 3.22
C LYS A 24 -16.23 5.99 2.97
N ASN A 25 -16.28 5.12 3.99
CA ASN A 25 -16.72 3.74 3.89
C ASN A 25 -16.05 2.99 2.71
N LEU A 26 -14.71 3.01 2.66
CA LEU A 26 -13.94 2.45 1.54
C LEU A 26 -13.99 0.92 1.48
N GLY A 27 -14.54 0.28 2.53
CA GLY A 27 -14.66 -1.17 2.67
C GLY A 27 -13.31 -1.85 2.89
N LEU A 28 -12.33 -1.12 3.42
CA LEU A 28 -11.05 -1.68 3.84
C LEU A 28 -11.21 -2.31 5.22
N LYS A 29 -10.62 -3.48 5.42
CA LYS A 29 -10.42 -4.02 6.77
C LYS A 29 -9.13 -3.43 7.32
N ASP A 30 -9.11 -3.03 8.58
CA ASP A 30 -7.90 -2.47 9.21
C ASP A 30 -6.73 -3.47 9.19
N SER A 31 -7.03 -4.78 9.30
CA SER A 31 -6.06 -5.87 9.17
C SER A 31 -5.40 -5.93 7.79
N ASN A 32 -6.00 -5.30 6.78
CA ASN A 32 -5.53 -5.30 5.41
C ASN A 32 -4.79 -4.01 5.05
N ILE A 33 -4.58 -3.10 6.01
CA ILE A 33 -3.71 -1.92 5.86
C ILE A 33 -2.36 -2.25 6.51
N ILE A 34 -1.40 -2.63 5.67
CA ILE A 34 -0.09 -3.15 6.05
C ILE A 34 0.92 -2.00 6.05
N ASN A 35 1.45 -1.67 7.23
CA ASN A 35 2.55 -0.74 7.37
C ASN A 35 3.87 -1.49 7.11
N CYS A 36 4.59 -1.11 6.06
CA CYS A 36 5.87 -1.72 5.69
C CYS A 36 7.04 -1.18 6.54
N GLY A 37 6.86 -0.04 7.22
CA GLY A 37 7.83 0.57 8.11
C GLY A 37 9.03 1.23 7.42
N SER A 38 9.23 0.98 6.14
CA SER A 38 10.12 1.74 5.25
C SER A 38 9.85 1.40 3.79
N LYS A 39 10.33 2.28 2.90
CA LYS A 39 10.34 2.09 1.45
C LYS A 39 11.00 0.78 0.99
N ASP A 40 12.15 0.43 1.58
CA ASP A 40 12.90 -0.78 1.22
C ASP A 40 12.12 -2.07 1.53
N LYS A 41 11.33 -2.05 2.61
CA LYS A 41 10.48 -3.18 2.99
C LYS A 41 9.22 -3.26 2.13
N LEU A 42 8.72 -2.12 1.67
CA LEU A 42 7.57 -2.04 0.77
C LEU A 42 7.85 -2.69 -0.59
N SER A 43 9.06 -2.54 -1.16
CA SER A 43 9.48 -3.27 -2.36
C SER A 43 9.46 -4.80 -2.13
N LYS A 44 10.08 -5.27 -1.05
CA LYS A 44 10.16 -6.71 -0.72
C LYS A 44 8.79 -7.35 -0.48
N GLU A 45 7.95 -6.69 0.29
CA GLU A 45 6.57 -7.12 0.50
C GLU A 45 5.85 -7.19 -0.85
N ALA A 46 5.99 -6.16 -1.71
CA ALA A 46 5.37 -6.10 -3.04
C ALA A 46 5.75 -7.26 -3.97
N GLU A 47 7.00 -7.73 -3.95
CA GLU A 47 7.43 -8.89 -4.73
C GLU A 47 6.74 -10.19 -4.31
N SER A 48 6.52 -10.37 -3.01
CA SER A 48 5.83 -11.54 -2.46
C SER A 48 4.33 -11.58 -2.82
N ILE A 49 3.75 -10.47 -3.29
CA ILE A 49 2.32 -10.34 -3.55
C ILE A 49 1.90 -10.95 -4.90
N LYS A 50 2.84 -11.37 -5.76
CA LYS A 50 2.50 -11.89 -7.10
C LYS A 50 1.46 -13.02 -7.07
N GLU A 51 1.45 -13.84 -6.03
CA GLU A 51 0.48 -14.92 -5.86
C GLU A 51 -0.92 -14.41 -5.45
N TYR A 52 -1.01 -13.32 -4.69
CA TYR A 52 -2.28 -12.75 -4.23
C TYR A 52 -3.01 -11.92 -5.29
N LEU A 53 -2.32 -11.44 -6.34
CA LEU A 53 -2.91 -10.64 -7.44
C LEU A 53 -4.08 -11.32 -8.16
N LYS A 54 -4.13 -12.66 -8.14
CA LYS A 54 -5.25 -13.43 -8.75
C LYS A 54 -6.54 -13.36 -7.93
N ALA A 55 -6.45 -13.09 -6.63
CA ALA A 55 -7.55 -13.19 -5.68
C ALA A 55 -7.94 -11.86 -5.02
N LYS A 56 -7.01 -10.90 -4.96
CA LYS A 56 -7.16 -9.67 -4.18
C LYS A 56 -6.82 -8.43 -5.01
N ASP A 57 -7.47 -7.31 -4.67
CA ASP A 57 -7.12 -6.01 -5.20
C ASP A 57 -6.04 -5.39 -4.30
N ILE A 58 -4.88 -5.08 -4.86
CA ILE A 58 -3.73 -4.59 -4.09
C ILE A 58 -3.47 -3.13 -4.44
N TYR A 59 -3.32 -2.32 -3.40
CA TYR A 59 -2.98 -0.92 -3.47
C TYR A 59 -1.66 -0.68 -2.74
N ILE A 60 -0.84 0.21 -3.29
CA ILE A 60 0.43 0.59 -2.69
C ILE A 60 0.44 2.12 -2.61
N VAL A 61 0.66 2.65 -1.41
CA VAL A 61 0.67 4.08 -1.12
C VAL A 61 2.06 4.45 -0.60
N PHE A 62 2.64 5.46 -1.21
CA PHE A 62 3.98 5.95 -0.92
C PHE A 62 4.05 7.46 -1.21
N ASP A 63 4.95 8.16 -0.53
CA ASP A 63 5.15 9.59 -0.77
C ASP A 63 5.86 9.82 -2.11
N SER A 64 5.62 10.97 -2.74
CA SER A 64 6.23 11.26 -4.04
C SER A 64 7.72 11.60 -3.93
N ASP A 65 8.21 12.03 -2.76
CA ASP A 65 9.58 12.51 -2.53
C ASP A 65 10.06 13.55 -3.57
N ASN A 66 9.15 14.37 -4.12
CA ASN A 66 9.41 15.26 -5.26
C ASN A 66 9.95 14.57 -6.53
N GLN A 67 9.79 13.25 -6.64
CA GLN A 67 10.12 12.47 -7.82
C GLN A 67 8.95 12.41 -8.80
N THR A 68 9.24 12.12 -10.07
CA THR A 68 8.20 11.76 -11.02
C THR A 68 7.61 10.40 -10.67
N LYS A 69 6.35 10.17 -11.07
CA LYS A 69 5.67 8.90 -10.86
C LYS A 69 6.48 7.72 -11.41
N GLU A 70 7.09 7.89 -12.57
CA GLU A 70 7.88 6.86 -13.25
C GLU A 70 9.15 6.52 -12.46
N ALA A 71 9.87 7.54 -11.96
CA ALA A 71 11.07 7.34 -11.16
C ALA A 71 10.76 6.57 -9.87
N LYS A 72 9.68 6.95 -9.18
CA LYS A 72 9.25 6.31 -7.93
C LYS A 72 8.79 4.86 -8.15
N ILE A 73 8.09 4.57 -9.26
CA ILE A 73 7.72 3.19 -9.64
C ILE A 73 8.97 2.34 -9.91
N GLN A 74 10.00 2.88 -10.56
CA GLN A 74 11.23 2.12 -10.82
C GLN A 74 11.99 1.83 -9.53
N GLU A 75 11.95 2.73 -8.54
CA GLU A 75 12.57 2.52 -7.25
C GLU A 75 11.90 1.41 -6.44
N ILE A 76 10.56 1.32 -6.48
CA ILE A 76 9.80 0.26 -5.79
C ILE A 76 9.93 -1.10 -6.50
N LYS A 77 10.29 -1.12 -7.77
CA LYS A 77 10.54 -2.35 -8.54
C LYS A 77 11.95 -2.91 -8.37
N LYS A 78 12.86 -2.16 -7.75
CA LYS A 78 14.23 -2.61 -7.45
C LYS A 78 14.25 -3.47 -6.20
#